data_AF-A0A843C3Y7-F1
#
_entry.id   AF-A0A843C3Y7-F1
#
_cell.length_a   1.000
_cell.length_b   1.000
_cell.length_c   1.000
_cell.angle_alpha   90.00
_cell.angle_beta   90.00
_cell.angle_gamma   90.00
#
_symmetry.space_group_name_H-M   'P 1'
#
loop_
_entity.id
_entity.type
_entity.pdbx_description
1 polymer ?
#
loop_
_entity_poly.entity_id
_entity_poly.type
_entity_poly.pdbx_seq_one_letter_code
_entity_poly.pdbx_strand_id
1 'polypeptide(L)' 'MREEQKGIKVLHVDDETDFLALTKAFLERENADFSIERATSAEEGEEDYREVSGNDHP' A
#
# COMPACT_ATOMS: atom_id res chain seq x y z
N MET A 1 22.83 -17.15 -4.13
CA MET A 1 21.52 -16.91 -3.50
C MET A 1 20.97 -15.64 -4.14
N ARG A 2 19.90 -15.72 -4.94
CA ARG A 2 19.16 -14.49 -5.28
C ARG A 2 18.41 -14.15 -3.99
N GLU A 3 18.69 -12.99 -3.40
CA GLU A 3 17.75 -12.38 -2.46
C GLU A 3 16.38 -12.48 -3.13
N GLU A 4 15.39 -13.14 -2.50
CA GLU A 4 14.02 -13.04 -2.95
C GLU A 4 13.75 -11.54 -3.07
N GLN A 5 13.44 -11.04 -4.27
CA GLN A 5 12.98 -9.67 -4.42
C GLN A 5 11.66 -9.60 -3.64
N LYS A 6 11.74 -9.21 -2.37
CA LYS A 6 10.56 -8.87 -1.58
C LYS A 6 10.00 -7.62 -2.23
N GLY A 7 8.90 -7.78 -2.96
CA GLY A 7 8.19 -6.68 -3.58
C GLY A 7 7.97 -5.53 -2.60
N ILE A 8 7.98 -4.30 -3.12
CA ILE A 8 7.75 -3.09 -2.34
C ILE A 8 6.25 -2.99 -2.07
N LYS A 9 5.87 -3.01 -0.79
CA LYS A 9 4.50 -2.74 -0.37
C LYS A 9 4.32 -1.24 -0.16
N VAL A 10 3.27 -0.67 -0.73
CA VAL A 10 2.94 0.75 -0.60
C VAL A 10 1.51 0.87 -0.08
N LEU A 11 1.31 1.67 0.96
CA LEU A 11 0.00 2.08 1.42
C LEU A 11 -0.24 3.52 0.99
N HIS A 12 -1.19 3.73 0.09
CA HIS A 12 -1.57 5.05 -0.39
C HIS A 12 -2.81 5.53 0.37
N VAL A 13 -2.67 6.64 1.10
CA VAL A 13 -3.77 7.28 1.84
C VAL A 13 -4.14 8.57 1.13
N ASP A 14 -5.40 8.68 0.69
CA ASP A 14 -5.93 9.85 -0.02
C ASP A 14 -7.44 9.93 0.21
N ASP A 15 -7.97 11.11 0.55
CA ASP A 15 -9.39 11.32 0.82
C ASP A 15 -10.23 11.45 -0.47
N GLU A 16 -9.58 11.57 -1.62
CA GLU A 16 -10.23 11.63 -2.92
C GLU A 16 -10.27 10.25 -3.63
N THR A 17 -11.43 9.58 -3.57
CA THR A 17 -11.64 8.23 -4.12
C THR A 17 -11.31 8.08 -5.60
N ASP A 18 -11.48 9.15 -6.39
CA ASP A 18 -11.21 9.15 -7.83
C ASP A 18 -9.71 9.01 -8.13
N PHE A 19 -8.84 9.54 -7.28
CA PHE A 19 -7.39 9.45 -7.42
C PHE A 19 -6.83 8.11 -6.92
N LEU A 20 -7.46 7.52 -5.90
CA LEU A 20 -7.05 6.24 -5.33
C LEU A 20 -6.98 5.10 -6.37
N ALA A 21 -8.01 4.99 -7.22
CA ALA A 21 -8.05 3.95 -8.25
C ALA A 21 -7.03 4.20 -9.38
N LEU A 22 -6.85 5.47 -9.77
CA LEU A 22 -5.90 5.88 -10.80
C LEU A 22 -4.46 5.60 -10.36
N THR A 23 -4.10 6.00 -9.14
CA THR A 23 -2.75 5.83 -8.59
C THR A 23 -2.36 4.36 -8.49
N LYS A 24 -3.27 3.50 -8.02
CA LYS A 24 -3.03 2.04 -7.97
C LYS A 24 -2.76 1.47 -9.36
N ALA A 25 -3.61 1.78 -10.34
CA ALA A 25 -3.46 1.27 -11.70
C ALA A 25 -2.15 1.76 -12.36
N PHE A 26 -1.71 2.99 -12.09
CA PHE A 26 -0.43 3.50 -12.60
C PHE A 26 0.77 2.82 -11.94
N LEU A 27 0.79 2.70 -10.62
CA LEU A 27 1.95 2.17 -9.89
C LEU A 27 2.15 0.67 -10.09
N GLU A 28 1.07 -0.13 -10.11
CA GLU A 28 1.15 -1.58 -10.37
C GLU A 28 1.58 -1.88 -11.82
N ARG A 29 1.26 -0.98 -12.76
CA ARG A 29 1.66 -1.13 -14.17
C ARG A 29 3.15 -0.84 -14.39
N GLU A 30 3.67 0.21 -13.75
CA GLU A 30 5.07 0.64 -13.94
C GLU A 30 6.06 -0.27 -13.22
N ASN A 31 5.63 -0.98 -12.16
CA ASN A 31 6.50 -1.91 -11.44
C ASN A 31 5.74 -3.12 -10.90
N ALA A 32 5.95 -4.29 -11.52
CA ALA A 32 5.32 -5.56 -11.11
C ALA A 32 5.74 -6.02 -9.70
N ASP A 33 6.81 -5.44 -9.15
CA ASP A 33 7.25 -5.71 -7.79
C ASP A 33 6.53 -4.83 -6.75
N PHE A 34 5.62 -3.94 -7.16
CA PHE A 34 4.85 -3.10 -6.25
C PHE A 34 3.49 -3.74 -5.94
N SER A 35 3.15 -3.78 -4.66
CA SER A 35 1.81 -4.13 -4.17
C SER A 35 1.24 -2.90 -3.48
N ILE A 36 0.15 -2.35 -4.04
CA ILE A 36 -0.45 -1.09 -3.58
C ILE A 36 -1.75 -1.37 -2.83
N GLU A 37 -1.78 -1.03 -1.54
CA GLU A 37 -3.00 -0.93 -0.73
C GLU A 37 -3.47 0.53 -0.65
N ARG A 38 -4.77 0.74 -0.40
CA ARG A 38 -5.41 2.05 -0.47
C ARG A 38 -6.26 2.28 0.77
N ALA A 39 -6.16 3.47 1.35
CA ALA A 39 -7.04 3.94 2.41
C ALA A 39 -7.60 5.32 2.05
N THR A 40 -8.84 5.57 2.46
CA THR A 40 -9.56 6.84 2.24
C THR A 40 -9.42 7.82 3.39
N SER A 41 -8.81 7.39 4.50
CA SER A 41 -8.60 8.21 5.67
C SER A 41 -7.32 7.83 6.39
N ALA A 42 -6.80 8.75 7.21
CA ALA A 42 -5.62 8.48 8.03
C ALA A 42 -5.88 7.36 9.06
N GLU A 43 -7.09 7.27 9.59
CA GLU A 43 -7.48 6.23 10.56
C GLU A 43 -7.46 4.84 9.92
N GLU A 44 -8.11 4.70 8.75
CA GLU A 44 -8.08 3.47 7.95
C GLU A 44 -6.64 3.10 7.55
N GLY A 45 -5.84 4.09 7.13
CA GLY A 45 -4.44 3.86 6.80
C GLY A 45 -3.58 3.41 7.99
N GLU A 46 -3.87 3.88 9.20
CA GLU A 46 -3.16 3.44 10.41
C GLU A 46 -3.53 2.00 10.79
N GLU A 47 -4.79 1.61 10.59
CA GLU A 47 -5.26 0.23 10.78
C GLU A 47 -4.59 -0.71 9.78
N ASP A 48 -4.63 -0.38 8.48
CA ASP A 48 -4.00 -1.15 7.40
C ASP A 48 -2.48 -1.28 7.61
N TYR A 49 -1.81 -0.21 8.01
CA TYR A 49 -0.37 -0.24 8.29
C TYR A 49 -0.04 -1.21 9.44
N ARG A 50 -0.86 -1.23 10.49
CA ARG A 50 -0.68 -2.14 11.63
C ARG A 50 -0.85 -3.60 11.23
N GLU A 51 -1.89 -3.92 10.45
CA GLU A 51 -2.10 -5.26 9.92
C GLU A 51 -0.94 -5.70 9.02
N VAL A 52 -0.52 -4.84 8.08
CA VAL A 52 0.52 -5.18 7.11
C VAL A 52 1.92 -5.26 7.72
N SER A 53 2.19 -4.47 8.77
CA SER A 53 3.49 -4.48 9.47
C SER A 53 3.62 -5.60 10.51
N GLY A 54 2.53 -6.30 10.85
CA GLY A 54 2.52 -7.31 11.90
C GLY A 54 2.87 -6.74 13.28
N ASN A 55 2.70 -5.43 13.45
CA ASN A 55 3.15 -4.69 14.62
C ASN A 55 1.91 -4.36 15.47
N ASP A 56 1.39 -5.37 16.18
CA ASP A 56 0.50 -5.19 17.33
C ASP A 56 1.30 -4.48 18.44
N HIS A 57 1.39 -3.14 18.38
CA HIS A 57 1.94 -2.36 19.48
C HIS A 57 0.81 -2.06 20.48
N PRO A 58 1.03 -2.28 21.79
CA PRO A 58 0.03 -2.07 22.84
C PRO A 58 -0.38 -0.60 22.99
#